data_AF-A0A353F5L8-F1
#
_entry.id   AF-A0A353F5L8-F1
#
_cell.length_a   1.000
_cell.length_b   1.000
_cell.length_c   1.000
_cell.angle_alpha   90.00
_cell.angle_beta   90.00
_cell.angle_gamma   90.00
#
_symmetry.space_group_name_H-M   'P 1'
#
loop_
_entity.id
_entity.type
_entity.pdbx_description
1 polymer ?
#
loop_
_entity_poly.entity_id
_entity_poly.type
_entity_poly.pdbx_seq_one_letter_code
_entity_poly.pdbx_strand_id
1 'polypeptide(L)'
;AQERFEVHKEREGGETKRTVENYLPRVVIYKSRISGLLQGDMGKSSVFGEPVLDLIKSRMPVALYFGILTTILTYGVCLPLGIVKAIKHRTPIDNLSSVAIFLGYAVPGFALGALLLVYFGAYKPIFPMVGLVSEDYESMSFMGQVKDRAWHTVLPLVSYVIGSFAWMTMMMKNNLMDNLAADYVRTAVAKGVSFNRAVFRHAFRNSFIPIATSLGQLITIIVSGSLLIETVFDIQGFGLLQFRAITGPDQMLIMGTLTVASFLMVMGNVLSDLIVAFIDPRVKFH
;
A
#
# COMPACT_ATOMS: atom_id res chain seq x y z
N ALA A 1 20.76 -46.81 -55.40
CA ALA A 1 20.02 -45.56 -55.12
C ALA A 1 20.72 -44.29 -55.63
N GLN A 2 22.03 -44.33 -55.92
CA GLN A 2 22.78 -43.20 -56.49
C GLN A 2 22.58 -43.00 -58.01
N GLU A 3 22.34 -44.06 -58.79
CA GLU A 3 22.13 -43.94 -60.26
C GLU A 3 20.81 -43.23 -60.65
N ARG A 4 19.80 -43.17 -59.77
CA ARG A 4 18.54 -42.46 -60.07
C ARG A 4 18.60 -40.95 -59.82
N PHE A 5 19.65 -40.44 -59.17
CA PHE A 5 19.81 -39.01 -58.93
C PHE A 5 20.58 -38.29 -60.05
N GLU A 6 21.32 -39.01 -60.88
CA GLU A 6 22.10 -38.41 -61.96
C GLU A 6 21.23 -37.99 -63.16
N VAL A 7 20.13 -38.71 -63.43
CA VAL A 7 19.20 -38.39 -64.52
C VAL A 7 18.42 -37.09 -64.28
N HIS A 8 18.31 -36.63 -63.03
CA HIS A 8 17.62 -35.36 -62.73
C HIS A 8 18.53 -34.13 -62.79
N LYS A 9 19.85 -34.32 -62.93
CA LYS A 9 20.84 -33.23 -62.89
C LYS A 9 21.23 -32.67 -64.26
N GLU A 10 20.84 -33.32 -65.35
CA GLU A 10 21.09 -32.81 -66.71
C GLU A 10 19.99 -31.85 -67.21
N ARG A 11 18.91 -31.64 -66.46
CA ARG A 11 17.77 -30.81 -66.90
C ARG A 11 17.72 -29.38 -66.36
N GLU A 12 18.59 -29.00 -65.42
CA GLU A 12 18.66 -27.62 -64.95
C GLU A 12 20.11 -27.13 -65.04
N GLY A 13 20.47 -26.60 -66.20
CA GLY A 13 21.63 -25.74 -66.36
C GLY A 13 21.44 -24.48 -65.53
N GLY A 14 22.04 -24.46 -64.34
CA GLY A 14 22.03 -23.31 -63.44
C GLY A 14 23.06 -23.55 -62.34
N GLU A 15 23.95 -22.58 -62.18
CA GLU A 15 25.18 -22.67 -61.39
C GLU A 15 24.98 -23.23 -59.97
N THR A 16 25.85 -24.18 -59.62
CA THR A 16 25.96 -24.71 -58.28
C THR A 16 26.72 -23.71 -57.41
N LYS A 17 26.03 -22.88 -56.64
CA LYS A 17 26.58 -22.25 -55.42
C LYS A 17 25.92 -22.84 -54.19
N ARG A 18 26.36 -24.04 -53.80
CA ARG A 18 26.26 -24.48 -52.42
C ARG A 18 27.25 -23.67 -51.60
N THR A 19 26.84 -22.49 -51.13
CA THR A 19 27.46 -21.91 -49.94
C THR A 19 26.83 -22.57 -48.72
N VAL A 20 27.73 -23.18 -47.97
CA VAL A 20 27.54 -23.95 -46.75
C VAL A 20 26.70 -23.13 -45.75
N GLU A 21 25.65 -23.77 -45.24
CA GLU A 21 25.13 -23.67 -43.88
C GLU A 21 25.36 -22.31 -43.20
N ASN A 22 24.29 -21.51 -43.08
CA ASN A 22 24.25 -20.33 -42.23
C ASN A 22 24.66 -20.73 -40.80
N TYR A 23 25.96 -20.67 -40.52
CA TYR A 23 26.46 -20.40 -39.19
C TYR A 23 25.83 -19.07 -38.79
N LEU A 24 24.70 -19.14 -38.06
CA LEU A 24 24.33 -18.05 -37.17
C LEU A 24 25.62 -17.69 -36.43
N PRO A 25 26.10 -16.44 -36.51
CA PRO A 25 27.29 -16.06 -35.75
C PRO A 25 26.99 -16.38 -34.29
N ARG A 26 27.59 -17.48 -33.83
CA ARG A 26 27.73 -17.79 -32.42
C ARG A 26 28.39 -16.56 -31.85
N VAL A 27 27.74 -15.98 -30.84
CA VAL A 27 28.23 -14.83 -30.07
C VAL A 27 27.99 -13.48 -30.76
N VAL A 28 26.72 -13.07 -30.92
CA VAL A 28 26.38 -11.65 -30.84
C VAL A 28 26.42 -11.25 -29.35
N ILE A 29 27.62 -11.13 -28.76
CA ILE A 29 27.80 -10.44 -27.46
C ILE A 29 27.88 -8.95 -27.77
N TYR A 30 26.78 -8.32 -28.18
CA TYR A 30 26.59 -6.90 -27.93
C TYR A 30 25.09 -6.66 -27.79
N LYS A 31 24.68 -6.29 -26.57
CA LYS A 31 23.37 -5.72 -26.33
C LYS A 31 23.36 -4.38 -27.08
N SER A 32 22.70 -4.32 -28.24
CA SER A 32 22.69 -3.16 -29.14
C SER A 32 22.07 -1.90 -28.53
N ARG A 33 21.31 -2.07 -27.44
CA ARG A 33 20.74 -1.00 -26.64
C ARG A 33 20.82 -1.40 -25.17
N ILE A 34 21.34 -0.52 -24.32
CA ILE A 34 21.20 -0.68 -22.87
C ILE A 34 19.74 -0.37 -22.55
N SER A 35 18.92 -1.42 -22.47
CA SER A 35 17.55 -1.38 -21.97
C SER A 35 17.47 -2.26 -20.73
N GLY A 36 16.62 -1.87 -19.79
CA GLY A 36 16.42 -2.59 -18.54
C GLY A 36 16.00 -1.66 -17.41
N LEU A 37 15.86 -2.29 -16.25
CA LEU A 37 15.29 -1.67 -15.05
C LEU A 37 16.01 -0.38 -14.62
N LEU A 38 17.34 -0.32 -14.75
CA LEU A 38 18.15 0.84 -14.39
C LEU A 38 17.93 2.05 -15.32
N GLN A 39 17.41 1.83 -16.52
CA GLN A 39 17.05 2.87 -17.49
C GLN A 39 15.56 3.24 -17.41
N GLY A 40 14.83 2.69 -16.44
CA GLY A 40 13.38 2.88 -16.31
C GLY A 40 12.55 2.04 -17.28
N ASP A 41 13.17 1.17 -18.09
CA ASP A 41 12.48 0.25 -18.97
C ASP A 41 12.18 -1.05 -18.23
N MET A 42 10.94 -1.16 -17.75
CA MET A 42 10.43 -2.34 -17.03
C MET A 42 9.91 -3.43 -17.98
N GLY A 43 9.99 -3.22 -19.29
CA GLY A 43 9.46 -4.14 -20.29
C GLY A 43 7.93 -4.16 -20.35
N LYS A 44 7.39 -5.23 -20.96
CA LYS A 44 5.96 -5.45 -21.14
C LYS A 44 5.52 -6.65 -20.31
N SER A 45 4.35 -6.53 -19.71
CA SER A 45 3.70 -7.63 -19.04
C SER A 45 3.41 -8.76 -20.01
N SER A 46 3.78 -10.00 -19.65
CA SER A 46 3.43 -11.19 -20.42
C SER A 46 1.96 -11.58 -20.28
N VAL A 47 1.31 -11.16 -19.20
CA VAL A 47 -0.11 -11.45 -18.91
C VAL A 47 -1.04 -10.41 -19.54
N PHE A 48 -0.74 -9.13 -19.35
CA PHE A 48 -1.57 -8.01 -19.80
C PHE A 48 -1.18 -7.49 -21.19
N GLY A 49 0.03 -7.80 -21.68
CA GLY A 49 0.53 -7.31 -22.98
C GLY A 49 0.89 -5.81 -23.00
N GLU A 50 0.68 -5.10 -21.90
CA GLU A 50 0.92 -3.66 -21.75
C GLU A 50 2.28 -3.35 -21.10
N PRO A 51 2.84 -2.14 -21.29
CA PRO A 51 4.04 -1.72 -20.56
C PRO A 51 3.82 -1.77 -19.04
N VAL A 52 4.79 -2.37 -18.32
CA VAL A 52 4.68 -2.56 -16.86
C VAL A 52 4.56 -1.23 -16.11
N LEU A 53 5.25 -0.20 -16.59
CA LEU A 53 5.20 1.14 -15.99
C LEU A 53 3.79 1.74 -16.07
N ASP A 54 3.07 1.53 -17.17
CA ASP A 54 1.72 2.07 -17.38
C ASP A 54 0.71 1.34 -16.52
N LEU A 55 0.85 0.01 -16.40
CA LEU A 55 0.09 -0.79 -15.45
C LEU A 55 0.27 -0.26 -14.02
N ILE A 56 1.51 -0.05 -13.57
CA ILE A 56 1.77 0.48 -12.23
C ILE A 56 1.16 1.88 -12.05
N LYS A 57 1.39 2.80 -13.00
CA LYS A 57 0.85 4.16 -12.95
C LYS A 57 -0.69 4.18 -12.88
N SER A 58 -1.37 3.26 -13.56
CA SER A 58 -2.83 3.16 -13.52
C SER A 58 -3.37 2.80 -12.12
N ARG A 59 -2.59 2.07 -11.31
CA ARG A 59 -2.99 1.62 -9.96
C ARG A 59 -2.59 2.58 -8.85
N MET A 60 -1.59 3.42 -9.08
CA MET A 60 -1.09 4.37 -8.07
C MET A 60 -2.17 5.32 -7.51
N PRO A 61 -3.10 5.90 -8.30
CA PRO A 61 -4.13 6.78 -7.76
C PRO A 61 -5.04 6.09 -6.75
N VAL A 62 -5.40 4.82 -7.00
CA VAL A 62 -6.24 4.03 -6.10
C VAL A 62 -5.51 3.71 -4.79
N ALA A 63 -4.24 3.31 -4.90
CA ALA A 63 -3.40 3.05 -3.74
C ALA A 63 -3.22 4.31 -2.86
N LEU A 64 -2.95 5.47 -3.48
CA LEU A 64 -2.84 6.75 -2.79
C LEU A 64 -4.17 7.16 -2.14
N TYR A 65 -5.29 6.98 -2.85
CA TYR A 65 -6.62 7.29 -2.34
C TYR A 65 -6.92 6.56 -1.04
N PHE A 66 -6.77 5.23 -1.01
CA PHE A 66 -6.99 4.45 0.21
C PHE A 66 -5.94 4.72 1.28
N GLY A 67 -4.67 4.89 0.92
CA GLY A 67 -3.63 5.16 1.90
C GLY A 67 -3.80 6.50 2.61
N ILE A 68 -4.14 7.56 1.89
CA ILE A 68 -4.39 8.89 2.48
C ILE A 68 -5.64 8.84 3.37
N LEU A 69 -6.75 8.26 2.90
CA LEU A 69 -7.96 8.15 3.70
C LEU A 69 -7.77 7.30 4.95
N THR A 70 -7.09 6.16 4.82
CA THR A 70 -6.76 5.29 5.95
C THR A 70 -5.90 6.03 6.95
N THR A 71 -4.90 6.79 6.49
CA THR A 71 -4.05 7.62 7.35
C THR A 71 -4.89 8.64 8.12
N ILE A 72 -5.71 9.42 7.43
CA ILE A 72 -6.51 10.48 8.05
C ILE A 72 -7.44 9.88 9.11
N LEU A 73 -8.12 8.77 8.81
CA LEU A 73 -9.03 8.12 9.75
C LEU A 73 -8.29 7.45 10.90
N THR A 74 -7.22 6.71 10.63
CA THR A 74 -6.44 6.04 11.68
C THR A 74 -5.90 7.06 12.66
N TYR A 75 -5.23 8.13 12.21
CA TYR A 75 -4.69 9.14 13.12
C TYR A 75 -5.80 9.99 13.74
N GLY A 76 -6.82 10.37 12.96
CA GLY A 76 -7.94 11.19 13.41
C GLY A 76 -8.81 10.52 14.48
N VAL A 77 -8.96 9.19 14.45
CA VAL A 77 -9.78 8.45 15.42
C VAL A 77 -8.92 7.82 16.52
N CYS A 78 -7.79 7.19 16.17
CA CYS A 78 -6.99 6.44 17.14
C CYS A 78 -6.22 7.36 18.11
N LEU A 79 -5.74 8.53 17.65
CA LEU A 79 -5.00 9.43 18.55
C LEU A 79 -5.90 10.00 19.64
N PRO A 80 -7.08 10.59 19.34
CA PRO A 80 -7.98 11.06 20.40
C PRO A 80 -8.41 9.94 21.33
N LEU A 81 -8.71 8.76 20.79
CA LEU A 81 -9.09 7.60 21.59
C LEU A 81 -7.96 7.16 22.53
N GLY A 82 -6.72 7.10 22.04
CA GLY A 82 -5.53 6.79 22.82
C GLY A 82 -5.26 7.82 23.92
N ILE A 83 -5.42 9.11 23.60
CA ILE A 83 -5.29 10.21 24.58
C ILE A 83 -6.33 10.08 25.70
N VAL A 84 -7.60 9.87 25.34
CA VAL A 84 -8.68 9.68 26.32
C VAL A 84 -8.42 8.47 27.21
N LYS A 85 -7.93 7.36 26.64
CA LYS A 85 -7.60 6.14 27.39
C LYS A 85 -6.42 6.33 28.35
N ALA A 86 -5.40 7.10 27.97
CA ALA A 86 -4.28 7.41 28.84
C ALA A 86 -4.69 8.35 30.00
N ILE A 87 -5.49 9.37 29.73
CA ILE A 87 -5.98 10.30 30.78
C ILE A 87 -6.90 9.56 31.76
N LYS A 88 -7.75 8.67 31.26
CA LYS A 88 -8.70 7.87 32.06
C LYS A 88 -8.13 6.49 32.39
N HIS A 89 -6.82 6.36 32.56
CA HIS A 89 -6.19 5.08 32.84
C HIS A 89 -6.79 4.41 34.10
N ARG A 90 -6.96 3.07 34.05
CA ARG A 90 -7.59 2.25 35.10
C ARG A 90 -9.07 2.52 35.38
N THR A 91 -9.75 3.28 34.52
CA THR A 91 -11.22 3.41 34.58
C THR A 91 -11.90 2.28 33.80
N PRO A 92 -13.18 1.98 34.08
CA PRO A 92 -13.94 1.03 33.26
C PRO A 92 -13.99 1.42 31.77
N ILE A 93 -13.92 2.71 31.45
CA ILE A 93 -13.84 3.20 30.06
C ILE A 93 -12.55 2.69 29.40
N ASP A 94 -11.41 2.74 30.09
CA ASP A 94 -10.14 2.22 29.58
C ASP A 94 -10.20 0.69 29.39
N ASN A 95 -10.71 -0.04 30.38
CA ASN A 95 -10.77 -1.51 30.32
C ASN A 95 -11.75 -1.99 29.22
N LEU A 96 -12.98 -1.47 29.19
CA LEU A 96 -14.00 -1.88 28.22
C LEU A 96 -13.60 -1.53 26.78
N SER A 97 -13.06 -0.32 26.55
CA SER A 97 -12.55 0.06 25.23
C SER A 97 -11.35 -0.80 24.82
N SER A 98 -10.48 -1.21 25.75
CA SER A 98 -9.37 -2.13 25.43
C SER A 98 -9.89 -3.48 24.97
N VAL A 99 -10.90 -4.04 25.65
CA VAL A 99 -11.54 -5.30 25.24
C VAL A 99 -12.13 -5.16 23.84
N ALA A 100 -12.88 -4.08 23.56
CA ALA A 100 -13.44 -3.84 22.23
C ALA A 100 -12.37 -3.70 21.15
N ILE A 101 -11.28 -2.97 21.44
CA ILE A 101 -10.14 -2.80 20.54
C ILE A 101 -9.48 -4.15 20.22
N PHE A 102 -9.23 -4.98 21.23
CA PHE A 102 -8.58 -6.28 21.04
C PHE A 102 -9.48 -7.31 20.35
N LEU A 103 -10.79 -7.29 20.62
CA LEU A 103 -11.75 -8.11 19.88
C LEU A 103 -11.79 -7.73 18.39
N GLY A 104 -11.79 -6.42 18.09
CA GLY A 104 -11.70 -5.93 16.71
C GLY A 104 -10.39 -6.34 16.03
N TYR A 105 -9.28 -6.31 16.75
CA TYR A 105 -7.97 -6.73 16.25
C TYR A 105 -7.85 -8.23 16.00
N ALA A 106 -8.60 -9.05 16.74
CA ALA A 106 -8.60 -10.50 16.56
C ALA A 106 -9.16 -10.92 15.19
N VAL A 107 -9.97 -10.06 14.56
CA VAL A 107 -10.53 -10.29 13.22
C VAL A 107 -9.60 -9.67 12.18
N PRO A 108 -9.03 -10.45 11.24
CA PRO A 108 -8.25 -9.90 10.14
C PRO A 108 -9.09 -8.92 9.31
N GLY A 109 -8.51 -7.78 8.93
CA GLY A 109 -9.24 -6.71 8.23
C GLY A 109 -9.96 -7.17 6.96
N PHE A 110 -9.34 -8.04 6.15
CA PHE A 110 -9.97 -8.60 4.96
C PHE A 110 -11.15 -9.53 5.29
N ALA A 111 -11.08 -10.29 6.39
CA ALA A 111 -12.13 -11.21 6.80
C ALA A 111 -13.33 -10.42 7.33
N LEU A 112 -13.08 -9.36 8.11
CA LEU A 112 -14.13 -8.40 8.49
C LEU A 112 -14.74 -7.77 7.24
N GLY A 113 -13.92 -7.35 6.28
CA GLY A 113 -14.38 -6.79 5.00
C GLY A 113 -15.30 -7.75 4.25
N ALA A 114 -14.94 -9.03 4.14
CA ALA A 114 -15.75 -10.04 3.49
C ALA A 114 -17.10 -10.25 4.22
N LEU A 115 -17.10 -10.29 5.56
CA LEU A 115 -18.34 -10.39 6.34
C LEU A 115 -19.23 -9.15 6.15
N LEU A 116 -18.64 -7.95 6.18
CA LEU A 116 -19.35 -6.70 5.93
C LEU A 116 -19.93 -6.66 4.52
N LEU A 117 -19.19 -7.16 3.52
CA LEU A 117 -19.64 -7.22 2.14
C LEU A 117 -20.81 -8.20 1.96
N VAL A 118 -20.75 -9.37 2.58
CA VAL A 118 -21.86 -10.34 2.55
C VAL A 118 -23.10 -9.76 3.24
N TYR A 119 -22.93 -9.13 4.41
CA TYR A 119 -24.07 -8.63 5.16
C TYR A 119 -24.66 -7.34 4.57
N PHE A 120 -23.83 -6.33 4.29
CA PHE A 120 -24.27 -5.01 3.82
C PHE A 120 -24.21 -4.81 2.31
N GLY A 121 -23.61 -5.73 1.57
CA GLY A 121 -23.68 -5.77 0.12
C GLY A 121 -24.74 -6.76 -0.37
N ALA A 122 -24.70 -8.01 0.11
CA ALA A 122 -25.59 -9.08 -0.38
C ALA A 122 -26.91 -9.18 0.35
N TYR A 123 -26.89 -9.30 1.68
CA TYR A 123 -28.09 -9.58 2.45
C TYR A 123 -28.97 -8.33 2.64
N LYS A 124 -28.37 -7.23 3.09
CA LYS A 124 -28.98 -5.90 3.13
C LYS A 124 -28.18 -5.00 2.18
N PRO A 125 -28.60 -4.81 0.92
CA PRO A 125 -27.83 -4.06 -0.09
C PRO A 125 -27.84 -2.56 0.20
N ILE A 126 -27.15 -2.19 1.28
CA ILE A 126 -26.94 -0.81 1.70
C ILE A 126 -25.75 -0.27 0.93
N PHE A 127 -24.67 -1.05 0.82
CA PHE A 127 -23.44 -0.66 0.15
C PHE A 127 -23.20 -1.45 -1.14
N PRO A 128 -22.39 -0.93 -2.07
CA PRO A 128 -22.04 -1.61 -3.31
C PRO A 128 -21.15 -2.83 -3.02
N MET A 129 -21.24 -3.83 -3.89
CA MET A 129 -20.47 -5.06 -3.74
C MET A 129 -19.05 -4.98 -4.33
N VAL A 130 -18.86 -4.21 -5.39
CA VAL A 130 -17.69 -4.33 -6.27
C VAL A 130 -17.29 -2.94 -6.78
N GLY A 131 -16.00 -2.73 -6.96
CA GLY A 131 -15.45 -1.54 -7.62
C GLY A 131 -15.54 -0.26 -6.80
N LEU A 132 -15.11 0.84 -7.41
CA LEU A 132 -14.99 2.16 -6.75
C LEU A 132 -16.04 3.19 -7.16
N VAL A 133 -16.78 2.89 -8.22
CA VAL A 133 -17.80 3.77 -8.80
C VAL A 133 -18.91 2.91 -9.44
N SER A 134 -20.11 3.45 -9.52
CA SER A 134 -21.23 2.84 -10.24
C SER A 134 -21.10 3.00 -11.77
N GLU A 135 -21.84 2.20 -12.54
CA GLU A 135 -21.85 2.28 -14.01
C GLU A 135 -22.27 3.67 -14.53
N ASP A 136 -23.23 4.31 -13.86
CA ASP A 136 -23.76 5.62 -14.25
C ASP A 136 -22.87 6.81 -13.83
N TYR A 137 -21.69 6.58 -13.25
CA TYR A 137 -20.86 7.60 -12.60
C TYR A 137 -20.56 8.83 -13.49
N GLU A 138 -20.28 8.61 -14.77
CA GLU A 138 -19.97 9.71 -15.71
C GLU A 138 -21.18 10.61 -15.99
N SER A 139 -22.39 10.08 -15.86
CA SER A 139 -23.64 10.83 -16.07
C SER A 139 -24.12 11.59 -14.84
N MET A 140 -23.54 11.33 -13.67
CA MET A 140 -23.96 11.95 -12.41
C MET A 140 -23.43 13.39 -12.27
N SER A 141 -24.16 14.21 -11.51
CA SER A 141 -23.64 15.49 -11.03
C SER A 141 -22.38 15.30 -10.18
N PHE A 142 -21.54 16.33 -10.06
CA PHE A 142 -20.33 16.28 -9.23
C PHE A 142 -20.60 15.80 -7.78
N MET A 143 -21.70 16.27 -7.17
CA MET A 143 -22.09 15.83 -5.82
C MET A 143 -22.54 14.36 -5.80
N GLY A 144 -23.19 13.91 -6.87
CA GLY A 144 -23.54 12.49 -7.08
C GLY A 144 -22.30 11.62 -7.16
N GLN A 145 -21.30 12.03 -7.94
CA GLN A 145 -20.01 11.34 -8.07
C GLN A 145 -19.27 11.23 -6.74
N VAL A 146 -19.22 12.30 -5.94
CA VAL A 146 -18.59 12.27 -4.62
C VAL A 146 -19.32 11.31 -3.68
N LYS A 147 -20.65 11.35 -3.65
CA LYS A 147 -21.47 10.47 -2.81
C LYS A 147 -21.30 9.01 -3.22
N ASP A 148 -21.38 8.72 -4.52
CA ASP A 148 -21.21 7.38 -5.07
C ASP A 148 -19.85 6.79 -4.66
N ARG A 149 -18.77 7.51 -4.96
CA ARG A 149 -17.42 7.09 -4.58
C ARG A 149 -17.27 6.90 -3.07
N ALA A 150 -17.81 7.80 -2.26
CA ALA A 150 -17.77 7.66 -0.80
C ALA A 150 -18.48 6.39 -0.36
N TRP A 151 -19.62 6.06 -0.97
CA TRP A 151 -20.42 4.87 -0.66
C TRP A 151 -19.67 3.56 -0.99
N HIS A 152 -19.00 3.51 -2.15
CA HIS A 152 -18.10 2.41 -2.52
C HIS A 152 -16.88 2.29 -1.60
N THR A 153 -16.46 3.40 -0.98
CA THR A 153 -15.23 3.45 -0.16
C THR A 153 -15.45 2.97 1.27
N VAL A 154 -16.68 3.05 1.83
CA VAL A 154 -16.92 2.81 3.26
C VAL A 154 -16.44 1.44 3.73
N LEU A 155 -16.91 0.35 3.11
CA LEU A 155 -16.60 -1.01 3.58
C LEU A 155 -15.11 -1.37 3.40
N PRO A 156 -14.46 -1.10 2.25
CA PRO A 156 -13.02 -1.30 2.14
C PRO A 156 -12.25 -0.47 3.15
N LEU A 157 -12.60 0.81 3.33
CA LEU A 157 -11.88 1.71 4.22
C LEU A 157 -11.96 1.28 5.69
N VAL A 158 -13.12 0.80 6.16
CA VAL A 158 -13.25 0.20 7.49
C VAL A 158 -12.32 -1.01 7.65
N SER A 159 -12.21 -1.83 6.60
CA SER A 159 -11.35 -3.01 6.56
C SER A 159 -9.85 -2.65 6.61
N TYR A 160 -9.46 -1.53 6.02
CA TYR A 160 -8.08 -1.01 6.13
C TYR A 160 -7.79 -0.44 7.52
N VAL A 161 -8.71 0.37 8.07
CA VAL A 161 -8.50 1.06 9.35
C VAL A 161 -8.40 0.06 10.50
N ILE A 162 -9.25 -0.99 10.54
CA ILE A 162 -9.30 -1.93 11.66
C ILE A 162 -7.95 -2.63 11.93
N GLY A 163 -7.18 -2.92 10.88
CA GLY A 163 -5.88 -3.59 11.00
C GLY A 163 -4.83 -2.74 11.73
N SER A 164 -4.91 -1.42 11.63
CA SER A 164 -4.01 -0.48 12.32
C SER A 164 -4.59 0.09 13.62
N PHE A 165 -5.90 -0.09 13.84
CA PHE A 165 -6.65 0.59 14.89
C PHE A 165 -6.13 0.28 16.30
N ALA A 166 -5.96 -1.01 16.60
CA ALA A 166 -5.52 -1.45 17.93
C ALA A 166 -4.08 -1.05 18.21
N TRP A 167 -3.19 -1.29 17.24
CA TRP A 167 -1.80 -0.90 17.33
C TRP A 167 -1.67 0.60 17.60
N MET A 168 -2.22 1.45 16.73
CA MET A 168 -2.08 2.92 16.83
C MET A 168 -2.68 3.47 18.12
N THR A 169 -3.88 3.01 18.50
CA THR A 169 -4.55 3.47 19.73
C THR A 169 -3.74 3.13 20.98
N MET A 170 -3.22 1.90 21.06
CA MET A 170 -2.41 1.46 22.19
C MET A 170 -1.04 2.12 22.19
N MET A 171 -0.43 2.34 21.02
CA MET A 171 0.83 3.05 20.92
C MET A 171 0.69 4.47 21.45
N MET A 172 -0.33 5.22 21.06
CA MET A 172 -0.62 6.55 21.61
C MET A 172 -0.86 6.50 23.12
N LYS A 173 -1.67 5.55 23.59
CA LYS A 173 -1.95 5.39 25.03
C LYS A 173 -0.66 5.19 25.82
N ASN A 174 0.15 4.21 25.44
CA ASN A 174 1.34 3.81 26.19
C ASN A 174 2.39 4.94 26.20
N ASN A 175 2.69 5.52 25.02
CA ASN A 175 3.60 6.66 24.93
C ASN A 175 3.13 7.86 25.76
N LEU A 176 1.81 8.10 25.84
CA LEU A 176 1.28 9.17 26.68
C LEU A 176 1.39 8.85 28.17
N MET A 177 1.10 7.62 28.59
CA MET A 177 1.26 7.24 29.99
C MET A 177 2.72 7.37 30.46
N ASP A 178 3.69 6.93 29.65
CA ASP A 178 5.11 7.05 29.97
C ASP A 178 5.54 8.51 30.13
N ASN A 179 5.05 9.38 29.24
CA ASN A 179 5.35 10.81 29.31
C ASN A 179 4.61 11.51 30.47
N LEU A 180 3.40 11.08 30.83
CA LEU A 180 2.68 11.60 32.00
C LEU A 180 3.38 11.24 33.32
N ALA A 181 4.09 10.11 33.36
CA ALA A 181 4.89 9.68 34.51
C ALA A 181 6.25 10.40 34.62
N ALA A 182 6.64 11.20 33.61
CA ALA A 182 7.95 11.84 33.57
C ALA A 182 8.06 13.07 34.49
N ASP A 183 9.27 13.31 35.02
CA ASP A 183 9.55 14.37 35.98
C ASP A 183 9.26 15.78 35.47
N TYR A 184 9.40 16.03 34.16
CA TYR A 184 9.11 17.33 33.57
C TYR A 184 7.61 17.67 33.64
N VAL A 185 6.72 16.67 33.53
CA VAL A 185 5.27 16.86 33.69
C VAL A 185 4.94 17.13 35.15
N ARG A 186 5.50 16.33 36.06
CA ARG A 186 5.31 16.51 37.51
C ARG A 186 5.77 17.89 37.97
N THR A 187 6.91 18.35 37.46
CA THR A 187 7.46 19.69 37.74
C THR A 187 6.56 20.79 37.18
N ALA A 188 6.03 20.65 35.97
CA ALA A 188 5.11 21.63 35.39
C ALA A 188 3.83 21.78 36.23
N VAL A 189 3.25 20.65 36.66
CA VAL A 189 2.06 20.66 37.52
C VAL A 189 2.37 21.28 38.89
N ALA A 190 3.52 20.95 39.49
CA ALA A 190 3.97 21.54 40.75
C ALA A 190 4.19 23.06 40.67
N LYS A 191 4.56 23.58 39.49
CA LYS A 191 4.67 25.02 39.20
C LYS A 191 3.32 25.70 38.92
N GLY A 192 2.19 24.99 39.08
CA GLY A 192 0.84 25.54 38.92
C GLY A 192 0.23 25.41 37.52
N VAL A 193 0.84 24.67 36.60
CA VAL A 193 0.23 24.36 35.29
C VAL A 193 -0.92 23.37 35.49
N SER A 194 -2.09 23.67 34.95
CA SER A 194 -3.24 22.76 35.02
C SER A 194 -2.93 21.42 34.34
N PHE A 195 -3.46 20.31 34.88
CA PHE A 195 -3.19 18.97 34.36
C PHE A 195 -3.48 18.84 32.86
N ASN A 196 -4.64 19.35 32.40
CA ASN A 196 -4.99 19.35 30.97
C ASN A 196 -3.95 20.10 30.12
N ARG A 197 -3.46 21.25 30.59
CA ARG A 197 -2.43 22.01 29.88
C ARG A 197 -1.10 21.25 29.88
N ALA A 198 -0.75 20.58 30.98
CA ALA A 198 0.45 19.75 31.05
C ALA A 198 0.38 18.55 30.09
N VAL A 199 -0.79 17.90 29.98
CA VAL A 199 -1.03 16.78 29.06
C VAL A 199 -0.84 17.24 27.60
N PHE A 200 -1.59 18.23 27.13
CA PHE A 200 -1.57 18.60 25.71
C PHE A 200 -0.32 19.39 25.29
N ARG A 201 0.26 20.21 26.18
CA ARG A 201 1.40 21.08 25.84
C ARG A 201 2.76 20.43 26.08
N HIS A 202 2.85 19.49 27.02
CA HIS A 202 4.12 18.85 27.37
C HIS A 202 4.11 17.36 27.04
N ALA A 203 3.23 16.57 27.66
CA ALA A 203 3.27 15.12 27.51
C ALA A 203 2.96 14.67 26.06
N PHE A 204 1.83 15.10 25.50
CA PHE A 204 1.39 14.71 24.16
C PHE A 204 2.43 15.03 23.08
N ARG A 205 3.06 16.20 23.13
CA ARG A 205 4.07 16.60 22.14
C ARG A 205 5.27 15.65 22.14
N ASN A 206 5.69 15.19 23.31
CA ASN A 206 6.80 14.24 23.42
C ASN A 206 6.35 12.79 23.09
N SER A 207 5.11 12.42 23.44
CA SER A 207 4.52 11.13 23.10
C SER A 207 4.25 10.94 21.62
N PHE A 208 4.13 12.04 20.86
CA PHE A 208 3.89 12.00 19.42
C PHE A 208 5.15 11.67 18.63
N ILE A 209 6.37 11.83 19.19
CA ILE A 209 7.62 11.61 18.45
C ILE A 209 7.70 10.17 17.90
N PRO A 210 7.49 9.10 18.69
CA PRO A 210 7.54 7.73 18.16
C PRO A 210 6.40 7.43 17.18
N ILE A 211 5.25 8.09 17.36
CA ILE A 211 4.09 7.96 16.47
C ILE A 211 4.40 8.60 15.12
N ALA A 212 5.08 9.74 15.11
CA ALA A 212 5.45 10.45 13.90
C ALA A 212 6.43 9.65 13.02
N THR A 213 7.29 8.82 13.61
CA THR A 213 8.12 7.86 12.87
C THR A 213 7.28 6.88 12.05
N SER A 214 6.10 6.48 12.56
CA SER A 214 5.20 5.58 11.82
C SER A 214 4.51 6.26 10.63
N LEU A 215 4.58 7.59 10.48
CA LEU A 215 4.01 8.30 9.32
C LEU A 215 4.75 7.95 8.02
N GLY A 216 6.08 7.78 8.04
CA GLY A 216 6.80 7.43 6.81
C GLY A 216 6.54 5.99 6.35
N GLN A 217 6.17 5.10 7.27
CA GLN A 217 5.73 3.73 6.94
C GLN A 217 4.41 3.69 6.14
N LEU A 218 3.64 4.79 6.13
CA LEU A 218 2.40 4.87 5.35
C LEU A 218 2.66 4.79 3.85
N ILE A 219 3.80 5.30 3.37
CA ILE A 219 4.20 5.16 1.96
C ILE A 219 4.42 3.68 1.64
N THR A 220 5.05 2.93 2.55
CA THR A 220 5.24 1.49 2.39
C THR A 220 3.90 0.74 2.39
N ILE A 221 2.94 1.14 3.23
CA ILE A 221 1.60 0.54 3.27
C ILE A 221 0.82 0.82 1.97
N ILE A 222 0.92 2.03 1.42
CA ILE A 222 0.32 2.40 0.14
C ILE A 222 0.77 1.45 -0.97
N VAL A 223 2.05 1.09 -0.98
CA VAL A 223 2.64 0.28 -2.08
C VAL A 223 2.59 -1.21 -1.79
N SER A 224 2.60 -1.63 -0.54
CA SER A 224 2.28 -3.02 -0.21
C SER A 224 0.83 -3.34 -0.60
N GLY A 225 -0.05 -2.32 -0.55
CA GLY A 225 -1.49 -2.50 -0.71
C GLY A 225 -2.05 -3.46 0.34
N SER A 226 -3.32 -3.80 0.20
CA SER A 226 -3.87 -4.96 0.90
C SER A 226 -4.45 -5.88 -0.14
N LEU A 227 -3.62 -6.79 -0.65
CA LEU A 227 -4.00 -7.74 -1.69
C LEU A 227 -5.33 -8.45 -1.37
N LEU A 228 -5.56 -8.78 -0.11
CA LEU A 228 -6.77 -9.48 0.34
C LEU A 228 -7.99 -8.55 0.36
N ILE A 229 -7.85 -7.31 0.85
CA ILE A 229 -8.97 -6.35 0.82
C ILE A 229 -9.30 -5.99 -0.63
N GLU A 230 -8.29 -5.72 -1.45
CA GLU A 230 -8.47 -5.40 -2.87
C GLU A 230 -9.12 -6.55 -3.64
N THR A 231 -8.80 -7.81 -3.30
CA THR A 231 -9.46 -8.97 -3.90
C THR A 231 -10.91 -9.12 -3.44
N VAL A 232 -11.19 -8.91 -2.14
CA VAL A 232 -12.56 -9.03 -1.58
C VAL A 232 -13.52 -8.01 -2.22
N PHE A 233 -13.08 -6.78 -2.45
CA PHE A 233 -13.91 -5.71 -2.99
C PHE A 233 -13.69 -5.46 -4.50
N ASP A 234 -12.89 -6.29 -5.17
CA ASP A 234 -12.43 -6.13 -6.57
C ASP A 234 -11.94 -4.70 -6.90
N ILE A 235 -11.09 -4.18 -6.02
CA ILE A 235 -10.49 -2.87 -6.18
C ILE A 235 -9.24 -3.03 -7.02
N GLN A 236 -9.17 -2.28 -8.11
CA GLN A 236 -8.02 -2.23 -9.02
C GLN A 236 -6.83 -1.46 -8.40
N GLY A 237 -6.28 -1.98 -7.30
CA GLY A 237 -5.13 -1.43 -6.60
C GLY A 237 -3.81 -2.10 -6.95
N PHE A 238 -2.75 -1.66 -6.27
CA PHE A 238 -1.39 -2.14 -6.48
C PHE A 238 -1.17 -3.54 -5.85
N GLY A 239 -1.87 -3.89 -4.77
CA GLY A 239 -1.81 -5.21 -4.15
C GLY A 239 -2.42 -6.29 -5.06
N LEU A 240 -3.56 -6.01 -5.67
CA LEU A 240 -4.20 -6.92 -6.63
C LEU A 240 -3.37 -7.09 -7.91
N LEU A 241 -2.70 -6.02 -8.38
CA LEU A 241 -1.78 -6.10 -9.51
C LEU A 241 -0.61 -7.05 -9.23
N GLN A 242 0.02 -6.95 -8.06
CA GLN A 242 1.07 -7.87 -7.63
C GLN A 242 0.56 -9.31 -7.52
N PHE A 243 -0.63 -9.51 -6.94
CA PHE A 243 -1.24 -10.83 -6.82
C PHE A 243 -1.43 -11.49 -8.19
N ARG A 244 -2.02 -10.75 -9.15
CA ARG A 244 -2.21 -11.23 -10.52
C ARG A 244 -0.89 -11.53 -11.23
N ALA A 245 0.15 -10.74 -10.96
CA ALA A 245 1.49 -10.99 -11.50
C ALA A 245 2.06 -12.31 -10.99
N ILE A 246 1.85 -12.66 -9.72
CA ILE A 246 2.32 -13.92 -9.12
C ILE A 246 1.53 -15.11 -9.64
N THR A 247 0.19 -15.00 -9.73
CA THR A 247 -0.67 -16.11 -10.17
C THR A 247 -0.60 -16.35 -11.68
N GLY A 248 -0.35 -15.30 -12.48
CA GLY A 248 -0.16 -15.37 -13.94
C GLY A 248 1.30 -15.52 -14.37
N PRO A 249 2.17 -16.06 -13.50
CA PRO A 249 3.61 -15.78 -13.37
C PRO A 249 4.22 -14.80 -14.38
N ASP A 250 3.95 -13.51 -14.20
CA ASP A 250 4.49 -12.41 -15.02
C ASP A 250 5.78 -11.87 -14.41
N GLN A 251 6.93 -12.40 -14.86
CA GLN A 251 8.22 -12.03 -14.28
C GLN A 251 8.56 -10.54 -14.46
N MET A 252 8.17 -9.93 -15.59
CA MET A 252 8.47 -8.51 -15.83
C MET A 252 7.66 -7.62 -14.89
N LEU A 253 6.38 -7.94 -14.70
CA LEU A 253 5.50 -7.20 -13.79
C LEU A 253 5.89 -7.41 -12.32
N ILE A 254 6.29 -8.62 -11.91
CA ILE A 254 6.82 -8.89 -10.56
C ILE A 254 8.06 -8.03 -10.30
N MET A 255 9.03 -8.03 -11.22
CA MET A 255 10.26 -7.26 -11.04
C MET A 255 9.99 -5.75 -11.04
N GLY A 256 9.10 -5.26 -11.91
CA GLY A 256 8.72 -3.85 -11.94
C GLY A 256 8.02 -3.40 -10.66
N THR A 257 7.03 -4.17 -10.19
CA THR A 257 6.30 -3.86 -8.95
C THR A 257 7.20 -3.90 -7.73
N LEU A 258 8.08 -4.91 -7.60
CA LEU A 258 9.07 -4.99 -6.51
C LEU A 258 10.05 -3.82 -6.51
N THR A 259 10.48 -3.38 -7.69
CA THR A 259 11.40 -2.24 -7.82
C THR A 259 10.75 -0.95 -7.36
N VAL A 260 9.53 -0.69 -7.82
CA VAL A 260 8.75 0.49 -7.39
C VAL A 260 8.44 0.43 -5.90
N ALA A 261 8.07 -0.73 -5.37
CA ALA A 261 7.85 -0.95 -3.95
C ALA A 261 9.09 -0.66 -3.11
N SER A 262 10.25 -1.20 -3.51
CA SER A 262 11.51 -0.99 -2.82
C SER A 262 11.93 0.49 -2.85
N PHE A 263 11.80 1.15 -4.00
CA PHE A 263 12.10 2.57 -4.16
C PHE A 263 11.21 3.44 -3.26
N LEU A 264 9.90 3.21 -3.28
CA LEU A 264 8.95 3.96 -2.46
C LEU A 264 9.11 3.66 -0.97
N MET A 265 9.51 2.44 -0.59
CA MET A 265 9.83 2.11 0.81
C MET A 265 11.04 2.88 1.31
N VAL A 266 12.11 3.00 0.51
CA VAL A 266 13.27 3.82 0.85
C VAL A 266 12.86 5.29 0.98
N MET A 267 12.07 5.81 0.03
CA MET A 267 11.52 7.18 0.12
C MET A 267 10.66 7.37 1.38
N GLY A 268 9.86 6.38 1.75
CA GLY A 268 9.05 6.38 2.97
C GLY A 268 9.88 6.47 4.23
N ASN A 269 10.97 5.72 4.31
CA ASN A 269 11.91 5.78 5.44
C ASN A 269 12.60 7.15 5.52
N VAL A 270 13.08 7.68 4.39
CA VAL A 270 13.66 9.03 4.35
C VAL A 270 12.64 10.08 4.79
N LEU A 271 11.37 9.94 4.36
CA LEU A 271 10.31 10.85 4.80
C LEU A 271 10.03 10.73 6.30
N SER A 272 10.03 9.52 6.87
CA SER A 272 9.93 9.30 8.32
C SER A 272 11.03 10.05 9.05
N ASP A 273 12.28 9.89 8.61
CA ASP A 273 13.44 10.51 9.24
C ASP A 273 13.36 12.04 9.20
N LEU A 274 12.89 12.61 8.08
CA LEU A 274 12.63 14.04 7.95
C LEU A 274 11.51 14.53 8.88
N ILE A 275 10.40 13.79 8.98
CA ILE A 275 9.28 14.11 9.88
C ILE A 275 9.76 14.13 11.33
N VAL A 276 10.53 13.12 11.73
CA VAL A 276 11.07 13.01 13.09
C VAL A 276 12.02 14.18 13.40
N ALA A 277 12.94 14.51 12.49
CA ALA A 277 13.86 15.64 12.68
C ALA A 277 13.16 17.00 12.74
N PHE A 278 12.05 17.16 12.02
CA PHE A 278 11.25 18.38 12.10
C PHE A 278 10.51 18.51 13.44
N ILE A 279 10.05 17.39 14.02
CA ILE A 279 9.29 17.36 15.27
C ILE A 279 10.21 17.43 16.50
N ASP A 280 11.35 16.73 16.47
CA ASP A 280 12.34 16.72 17.54
C ASP A 280 13.66 17.39 17.12
N PRO A 281 13.91 18.66 17.51
CA PRO A 281 15.15 19.37 17.20
C PRO A 281 16.41 18.79 17.90
N ARG A 282 16.26 17.77 18.74
CA ARG A 282 17.38 17.04 19.36
C ARG A 282 17.97 15.97 18.44
N VAL A 283 17.22 15.54 17.42
CA VAL A 283 17.72 14.59 16.41
C VAL A 283 18.60 15.36 15.44
N LYS A 284 19.92 15.26 15.64
CA LYS A 284 20.93 15.79 14.71
C LYS A 284 21.50 14.62 13.91
N PHE A 285 21.35 14.67 12.58
CA PHE A 285 22.12 13.81 11.68
C PHE A 285 23.55 14.33 11.61
N HIS A 286 24.52 13.50 11.99
CA HIS A 286 25.94 13.75 11.78
C HIS A 286 26.38 13.16 10.45
#